data_AF-A0A5C6DNW8-F1
#
_entry.id   AF-A0A5C6DNW8-F1
#
_cell.length_a   1.000
_cell.length_b   1.000
_cell.length_c   1.000
_cell.angle_alpha   90.00
_cell.angle_beta   90.00
_cell.angle_gamma   90.00
#
_symmetry.space_group_name_H-M   'P 1'
#
loop_
_entity.id
_entity.type
_entity.pdbx_description
1 polymer ?
#
loop_
_entity_poly.entity_id
_entity_poly.type
_entity_poly.pdbx_seq_one_letter_code
_entity_poly.pdbx_strand_id
1 'polypeptide(L)'
;MPSTLSDSATTADVDSSHSFKKLFSPWVWFWGAFALVSLPMLVPYFIGMWRLEHYQYFPFVFIVVGALAYSRIDRETPIRGPQSLSLWIVLLAAAGLICSSLVFSSTWFAAVGFVLIGIAFFGSQAGTVDETLLALSVPLLMLVRLPVGLDQILIKQLQGVTTQLASVLLDVIGVTHAVQGNIIQLAGRELLVAEACSGVQSVFTLAFLASVIIAYFRRRLWLLPFYVFISLLLAIFGNVIRVTTVAVAEYFWGMDLANGLAHDMIGYIALAIAGLLLLSFDQLVITILHPASDFGDDMSTNPFLRVWDYFVSDSDARVEYSRGAYSQEAVGLETRDTEQGVFSSKKLEPFLRNRVVWASMLGIAAVLTIGATIRASNAAIETPMASLVKDFMIYEPTSQLLDGEVGALNFVDHRISRGGSDPKLGKNSDVWTYEFDNNEGQFVISQTYTGWHELCVCYENMEWKLIDREVCAPLSTDDADFIVSAVSDQTAAPMEAEPNADESYVTGKFKQENGTYGYLIFGAVFKDGTICPAPSNLGAYGARFLSRLELYGVVDRQELVMVQLWFVSPRKLEPELLDKLKIGFEKSRQHVADAMASKASGSSTAMLEASRQTDSEQLVLSEPMAAKP
;
A
#
# COMPACT_ATOMS: atom_id res chain seq x y z
N MET A 1 -15.75 30.41 -69.13
CA MET A 1 -16.93 30.04 -68.31
C MET A 1 -17.08 28.52 -68.33
N PRO A 2 -17.45 27.90 -67.20
CA PRO A 2 -16.49 27.06 -66.46
C PRO A 2 -17.01 25.67 -66.03
N SER A 3 -16.05 24.88 -65.54
CA SER A 3 -16.10 23.98 -64.36
C SER A 3 -17.13 22.84 -64.29
N THR A 4 -16.63 21.62 -64.46
CA THR A 4 -17.14 20.41 -63.79
C THR A 4 -16.16 19.99 -62.69
N LEU A 5 -16.38 20.53 -61.49
CA LEU A 5 -15.78 20.09 -60.23
C LEU A 5 -16.91 20.09 -59.19
N SER A 6 -17.55 18.95 -58.96
CA SER A 6 -18.28 18.68 -57.71
C SER A 6 -18.74 17.22 -57.67
N ASP A 7 -17.89 16.32 -57.18
CA ASP A 7 -18.33 15.00 -56.68
C ASP A 7 -17.46 14.48 -55.53
N SER A 8 -16.72 15.36 -54.85
CA SER A 8 -15.85 14.99 -53.71
C SER A 8 -16.37 15.48 -52.36
N ALA A 9 -17.58 16.06 -52.28
CA ALA A 9 -18.12 16.65 -51.05
C ALA A 9 -19.04 15.71 -50.25
N THR A 10 -19.53 14.62 -50.84
CA THR A 10 -20.55 13.76 -50.23
C THR A 10 -20.00 12.65 -49.35
N THR A 11 -18.71 12.32 -49.44
CA THR A 11 -18.09 11.27 -48.61
C THR A 11 -17.62 11.79 -47.24
N ALA A 12 -17.14 13.04 -47.18
CA ALA A 12 -16.67 13.66 -45.93
C ALA A 12 -17.80 14.03 -44.96
N ASP A 13 -18.98 14.42 -45.46
CA ASP A 13 -20.14 14.79 -44.63
C ASP A 13 -20.88 13.56 -44.05
N VAL A 14 -20.78 12.40 -44.71
CA VAL A 14 -21.34 11.14 -44.20
C VAL A 14 -20.48 10.61 -43.05
N ASP A 15 -19.15 10.69 -43.16
CA ASP A 15 -18.20 10.25 -42.12
C ASP A 15 -18.28 11.12 -40.85
N SER A 16 -18.45 12.44 -40.98
CA SER A 16 -18.63 13.34 -39.85
C SER A 16 -19.93 13.03 -39.09
N SER A 17 -21.04 12.80 -39.81
CA SER A 17 -22.35 12.48 -39.21
C SER A 17 -22.39 11.10 -38.52
N HIS A 18 -21.63 10.11 -39.02
CA HIS A 18 -21.49 8.79 -38.40
C HIS A 18 -20.58 8.83 -37.16
N SER A 19 -19.51 9.61 -37.19
CA SER A 19 -18.61 9.82 -36.04
C SER A 19 -19.35 10.49 -34.86
N PHE A 20 -20.16 11.52 -35.13
CA PHE A 20 -20.99 12.17 -34.11
C PHE A 20 -22.03 11.22 -33.49
N LYS A 21 -22.69 10.36 -34.28
CA LYS A 21 -23.65 9.37 -33.74
C LYS A 21 -23.00 8.31 -32.84
N LYS A 22 -21.73 7.95 -33.06
CA LYS A 22 -20.98 6.99 -32.21
C LYS A 22 -20.67 7.55 -30.82
N LEU A 23 -20.38 8.85 -30.71
CA LEU A 23 -20.16 9.55 -29.43
C LEU A 23 -21.43 9.70 -28.57
N PHE A 24 -22.62 9.63 -29.17
CA PHE A 24 -23.91 9.69 -28.46
C PHE A 24 -24.50 8.30 -28.12
N SER A 25 -23.71 7.23 -28.20
CA SER A 25 -24.16 5.92 -27.67
C SER A 25 -24.43 6.03 -26.16
N PRO A 26 -25.61 5.62 -25.66
CA PRO A 26 -25.91 5.63 -24.22
C PRO A 26 -24.86 4.89 -23.38
N TRP A 27 -24.19 3.90 -23.98
CA TRP A 27 -23.15 3.11 -23.34
C TRP A 27 -21.84 3.87 -23.10
N VAL A 28 -21.48 4.85 -23.95
CA VAL A 28 -20.32 5.73 -23.73
C VAL A 28 -20.52 6.51 -22.43
N TRP A 29 -21.71 7.08 -22.26
CA TRP A 29 -22.08 7.84 -21.06
C TRP A 29 -22.25 6.96 -19.83
N PHE A 30 -22.75 5.74 -20.00
CA PHE A 30 -22.83 4.74 -18.93
C PHE A 30 -21.45 4.41 -18.36
N TRP A 31 -20.50 4.00 -19.21
CA TRP A 31 -19.13 3.72 -18.78
C TRP A 31 -18.41 4.98 -18.28
N GLY A 32 -18.63 6.11 -18.94
CA GLY A 32 -18.12 7.41 -18.52
C GLY A 32 -18.60 7.82 -17.12
N ALA A 33 -19.86 7.55 -16.77
CA ALA A 33 -20.39 7.83 -15.44
C ALA A 33 -19.71 6.96 -14.36
N PHE A 34 -19.52 5.67 -14.61
CA PHE A 34 -18.78 4.79 -13.70
C PHE A 34 -17.33 5.24 -13.50
N ALA A 35 -16.64 5.59 -14.59
CA ALA A 35 -15.28 6.13 -14.51
C ALA A 35 -15.26 7.46 -13.73
N LEU A 36 -16.18 8.38 -14.02
CA LEU A 36 -16.27 9.69 -13.37
C LEU A 36 -16.48 9.58 -11.86
N VAL A 37 -17.38 8.70 -11.41
CA VAL A 37 -17.64 8.49 -9.98
C VAL A 37 -16.41 7.93 -9.26
N SER A 38 -15.59 7.13 -9.93
CA SER A 38 -14.38 6.56 -9.33
C SER A 38 -13.20 7.55 -9.23
N LEU A 39 -13.15 8.56 -10.11
CA LEU A 39 -12.00 9.48 -10.22
C LEU A 39 -11.61 10.20 -8.92
N PRO A 40 -12.53 10.80 -8.14
CA PRO A 40 -12.15 11.57 -6.96
C PRO A 40 -11.43 10.73 -5.89
N MET A 41 -11.78 9.45 -5.75
CA MET A 41 -11.12 8.53 -4.82
C MET A 41 -9.83 7.92 -5.41
N LEU A 42 -9.74 7.80 -6.73
CA LEU A 42 -8.54 7.30 -7.42
C LEU A 42 -7.40 8.30 -7.42
N VAL A 43 -7.66 9.60 -7.48
CA VAL A 43 -6.61 10.63 -7.44
C VAL A 43 -5.73 10.51 -6.18
N PRO A 44 -6.26 10.53 -4.94
CA PRO A 44 -5.43 10.35 -3.75
C PRO A 44 -4.81 8.95 -3.66
N TYR A 45 -5.46 7.93 -4.24
CA TYR A 45 -4.87 6.60 -4.36
C TYR A 45 -3.59 6.60 -5.19
N PHE A 46 -3.63 7.18 -6.40
CA PHE A 46 -2.47 7.24 -7.30
C PHE A 46 -1.39 8.20 -6.81
N ILE A 47 -1.76 9.29 -6.12
CA ILE A 47 -0.78 10.15 -5.43
C ILE A 47 -0.06 9.34 -4.34
N GLY A 48 -0.78 8.56 -3.55
CA GLY A 48 -0.19 7.66 -2.56
C GLY A 48 0.70 6.58 -3.19
N MET A 49 0.28 6.04 -4.33
CA MET A 49 1.02 5.04 -5.09
C MET A 49 2.33 5.60 -5.68
N TRP A 50 2.34 6.85 -6.13
CA TRP A 50 3.54 7.51 -6.66
C TRP A 50 4.66 7.63 -5.62
N ARG A 51 4.31 7.74 -4.35
CA ARG A 51 5.26 7.79 -3.22
C ARG A 51 5.90 6.43 -2.91
N LEU A 52 5.31 5.33 -3.39
CA LEU A 52 5.86 3.99 -3.23
C LEU A 52 6.69 3.64 -4.47
N GLU A 53 8.01 3.61 -4.32
CA GLU A 53 8.96 3.41 -5.43
C GLU A 53 8.63 2.16 -6.26
N HIS A 54 8.26 1.06 -5.61
CA HIS A 54 7.93 -0.20 -6.28
C HIS A 54 6.64 -0.17 -7.10
N TYR A 55 5.77 0.82 -6.92
CA TYR A 55 4.54 0.99 -7.73
C TYR A 55 4.62 2.09 -8.79
N GLN A 56 5.75 2.78 -8.95
CA GLN A 56 5.89 3.89 -9.92
C GLN A 56 5.69 3.48 -11.39
N TYR A 57 5.58 2.18 -11.69
CA TYR A 57 5.25 1.68 -13.02
C TYR A 57 3.78 1.92 -13.44
N PHE A 58 2.88 2.28 -12.51
CA PHE A 58 1.44 2.39 -12.79
C PHE A 58 1.04 3.33 -13.95
N PRO A 59 1.73 4.45 -14.26
CA PRO A 59 1.37 5.29 -15.41
C PRO A 59 1.54 4.55 -16.74
N PHE A 60 2.54 3.67 -16.82
CA PHE A 60 2.77 2.83 -17.98
C PHE A 60 1.64 1.83 -18.20
N VAL A 61 0.94 1.41 -17.14
CA VAL A 61 -0.26 0.56 -17.28
C VAL A 61 -1.32 1.30 -18.11
N PHE A 62 -1.61 2.56 -17.79
CA PHE A 62 -2.59 3.35 -18.55
C PHE A 62 -2.18 3.56 -20.00
N ILE A 63 -0.90 3.84 -20.25
CA ILE A 63 -0.36 4.03 -21.62
C ILE A 63 -0.50 2.73 -22.41
N VAL A 64 -0.05 1.60 -21.86
CA VAL A 64 -0.06 0.30 -22.55
C VAL A 64 -1.49 -0.19 -22.77
N VAL A 65 -2.34 -0.16 -21.74
CA VAL A 65 -3.75 -0.57 -21.86
C VAL A 65 -4.49 0.35 -22.84
N GLY A 66 -4.24 1.67 -22.81
CA GLY A 66 -4.82 2.62 -23.75
C GLY A 66 -4.37 2.38 -25.19
N ALA A 67 -3.08 2.13 -25.41
CA ALA A 67 -2.54 1.82 -26.75
C ALA A 67 -3.05 0.48 -27.29
N LEU A 68 -3.13 -0.55 -26.45
CA LEU A 68 -3.72 -1.84 -26.82
C LEU A 68 -5.22 -1.70 -27.10
N ALA A 69 -5.95 -0.96 -26.26
CA ALA A 69 -7.37 -0.70 -26.50
C ALA A 69 -7.58 0.05 -27.82
N TYR A 70 -6.78 1.08 -28.08
CA TYR A 70 -6.88 1.89 -29.31
C TYR A 70 -6.56 1.12 -30.59
N SER A 71 -5.66 0.13 -30.51
CA SER A 71 -5.26 -0.71 -31.65
C SER A 71 -6.19 -1.90 -31.87
N ARG A 72 -6.86 -2.40 -30.83
CA ARG A 72 -7.65 -3.64 -30.89
C ARG A 72 -9.16 -3.40 -30.94
N ILE A 73 -9.66 -2.30 -30.37
CA ILE A 73 -11.10 -2.03 -30.34
C ILE A 73 -11.63 -1.87 -31.76
N ASP A 74 -12.72 -2.58 -32.07
CA ASP A 74 -13.40 -2.41 -33.34
C ASP A 74 -13.98 -0.99 -33.41
N ARG A 75 -13.50 -0.23 -34.40
CA ARG A 75 -13.92 1.17 -34.61
C ARG A 75 -15.22 1.26 -35.37
N GLU A 76 -15.64 0.18 -36.03
CA GLU A 76 -16.83 0.16 -36.86
C GLU A 76 -18.08 0.01 -36.00
N THR A 77 -18.03 -0.82 -34.95
CA THR A 77 -19.14 -0.99 -34.00
C THR A 77 -19.13 0.06 -32.87
N PRO A 78 -20.31 0.54 -32.44
CA PRO A 78 -20.40 1.43 -31.28
C PRO A 78 -20.06 0.69 -29.99
N ILE A 79 -19.57 1.44 -28.98
CA ILE A 79 -19.27 0.89 -27.64
C ILE A 79 -20.48 0.12 -27.11
N ARG A 80 -20.21 -1.10 -26.66
CA ARG A 80 -21.23 -2.05 -26.21
C ARG A 80 -21.42 -1.99 -24.70
N GLY A 81 -22.64 -2.28 -24.26
CA GLY A 81 -22.95 -2.53 -22.86
C GLY A 81 -22.66 -3.97 -22.42
N PRO A 82 -22.77 -4.28 -21.11
CA PRO A 82 -22.59 -5.63 -20.59
C PRO A 82 -23.51 -6.64 -21.28
N GLN A 83 -22.91 -7.68 -21.86
CA GLN A 83 -23.64 -8.67 -22.67
C GLN A 83 -24.09 -9.91 -21.88
N SER A 84 -23.43 -10.21 -20.76
CA SER A 84 -23.68 -11.40 -19.95
C SER A 84 -24.08 -11.02 -18.52
N LEU A 85 -24.77 -11.96 -17.86
CA LEU A 85 -25.15 -11.82 -16.44
C LEU A 85 -23.90 -11.75 -15.53
N SER A 86 -22.82 -12.43 -15.89
CA SER A 86 -21.55 -12.35 -15.14
C SER A 86 -20.97 -10.94 -15.14
N LEU A 87 -21.00 -10.23 -16.28
CA LEU A 87 -20.50 -8.85 -16.36
C LEU A 87 -21.38 -7.88 -15.56
N TRP A 88 -22.70 -8.12 -15.50
CA TRP A 88 -23.61 -7.36 -14.63
C TRP A 88 -23.32 -7.60 -13.14
N ILE A 89 -23.03 -8.85 -12.74
CA ILE A 89 -22.61 -9.16 -11.36
C ILE A 89 -21.30 -8.45 -11.03
N VAL A 90 -20.31 -8.48 -11.93
CA VAL A 90 -19.02 -7.79 -11.74
C VAL A 90 -19.24 -6.29 -11.60
N LEU A 91 -20.12 -5.70 -12.41
CA LEU A 91 -20.42 -4.27 -12.32
C LEU A 91 -21.18 -3.91 -11.03
N LEU A 92 -22.09 -4.76 -10.56
CA LEU A 92 -22.76 -4.58 -9.28
C LEU A 92 -21.77 -4.66 -8.11
N ALA A 93 -20.83 -5.60 -8.15
CA ALA A 93 -19.75 -5.69 -7.18
C ALA A 93 -18.85 -4.45 -7.22
N ALA A 94 -18.51 -3.95 -8.41
CA ALA A 94 -17.74 -2.74 -8.58
C ALA A 94 -18.46 -1.50 -8.01
N ALA A 95 -19.75 -1.36 -8.27
CA ALA A 95 -20.58 -0.30 -7.70
C ALA A 95 -20.64 -0.40 -6.16
N GLY A 96 -20.80 -1.61 -5.63
CA GLY A 96 -20.75 -1.89 -4.19
C GLY A 96 -19.43 -1.44 -3.57
N LEU A 97 -18.29 -1.77 -4.19
CA LEU A 97 -16.97 -1.38 -3.70
C LEU A 97 -16.73 0.14 -3.76
N ILE A 98 -17.21 0.81 -4.81
CA ILE A 98 -17.16 2.28 -4.88
C ILE A 98 -18.00 2.92 -3.78
N CYS A 99 -19.21 2.39 -3.52
CA CYS A 99 -20.03 2.83 -2.40
C CYS A 99 -19.34 2.54 -1.05
N SER A 100 -18.73 1.37 -0.87
CA SER A 100 -17.94 1.05 0.33
C SER A 100 -16.74 1.98 0.50
N SER A 101 -16.08 2.37 -0.59
CA SER A 101 -15.02 3.39 -0.56
C SER A 101 -15.51 4.71 0.04
N LEU A 102 -16.73 5.13 -0.28
CA LEU A 102 -17.33 6.36 0.25
C LEU A 102 -17.71 6.24 1.73
N VAL A 103 -18.23 5.07 2.14
CA VAL A 103 -18.67 4.81 3.52
C VAL A 103 -17.46 4.69 4.45
N PHE A 104 -16.46 3.90 4.06
CA PHE A 104 -15.26 3.63 4.87
C PHE A 104 -14.12 4.60 4.61
N SER A 105 -14.29 5.59 3.73
CA SER A 105 -13.25 6.53 3.30
C SER A 105 -11.94 5.86 2.83
N SER A 106 -12.03 4.62 2.34
CA SER A 106 -10.88 3.83 1.92
C SER A 106 -10.69 3.92 0.40
N THR A 107 -9.53 4.43 -0.01
CA THR A 107 -9.15 4.59 -1.42
C THR A 107 -8.83 3.25 -2.10
N TRP A 108 -8.51 2.20 -1.33
CA TRP A 108 -8.25 0.86 -1.87
C TRP A 108 -9.49 0.23 -2.49
N PHE A 109 -10.66 0.37 -1.84
CA PHE A 109 -11.92 -0.14 -2.42
C PHE A 109 -12.27 0.55 -3.74
N ALA A 110 -11.96 1.84 -3.89
CA ALA A 110 -12.15 2.56 -5.14
C ALA A 110 -11.23 2.03 -6.25
N ALA A 111 -9.97 1.72 -5.94
CA ALA A 111 -9.03 1.12 -6.89
C ALA A 111 -9.50 -0.25 -7.37
N VAL A 112 -9.92 -1.13 -6.46
CA VAL A 112 -10.48 -2.45 -6.83
C VAL A 112 -11.76 -2.28 -7.67
N GLY A 113 -12.67 -1.40 -7.24
CA GLY A 113 -13.89 -1.10 -7.99
C GLY A 113 -13.62 -0.59 -9.41
N PHE A 114 -12.63 0.29 -9.58
CA PHE A 114 -12.20 0.78 -10.89
C PHE A 114 -11.66 -0.32 -11.79
N VAL A 115 -10.84 -1.23 -11.24
CA VAL A 115 -10.32 -2.36 -12.01
C VAL A 115 -11.44 -3.32 -12.40
N LEU A 116 -12.42 -3.58 -11.53
CA LEU A 116 -13.61 -4.36 -11.87
C LEU A 116 -14.46 -3.69 -12.97
N ILE A 117 -14.59 -2.35 -12.95
CA ILE A 117 -15.21 -1.61 -14.06
C ILE A 117 -14.44 -1.85 -15.36
N GLY A 118 -13.11 -1.80 -15.32
CA GLY A 118 -12.26 -2.09 -16.47
C GLY A 118 -12.44 -3.52 -17.01
N ILE A 119 -12.48 -4.52 -16.13
CA ILE A 119 -12.78 -5.92 -16.48
C ILE A 119 -14.16 -6.01 -17.16
N ALA A 120 -15.18 -5.38 -16.59
CA ALA A 120 -16.52 -5.38 -17.14
C ALA A 120 -16.58 -4.66 -18.51
N PHE A 121 -15.87 -3.54 -18.65
CA PHE A 121 -15.79 -2.77 -19.89
C PHE A 121 -15.10 -3.58 -21.00
N PHE A 122 -13.88 -4.07 -20.77
CA PHE A 122 -13.11 -4.82 -21.76
C PHE A 122 -13.73 -6.19 -22.07
N GLY A 123 -14.38 -6.84 -21.10
CA GLY A 123 -15.16 -8.06 -21.34
C GLY A 123 -16.44 -7.82 -22.16
N SER A 124 -16.93 -6.57 -22.23
CA SER A 124 -18.09 -6.20 -23.05
C SER A 124 -17.72 -5.76 -24.46
N GLN A 125 -16.47 -5.37 -24.69
CA GLN A 125 -16.00 -4.94 -26.00
C GLN A 125 -15.43 -6.12 -26.80
N ALA A 126 -15.65 -6.09 -28.11
CA ALA A 126 -15.02 -7.00 -29.06
C ALA A 126 -13.98 -6.24 -29.89
N GLY A 127 -12.93 -6.93 -30.31
CA GLY A 127 -11.96 -6.41 -31.26
C GLY A 127 -12.34 -6.75 -32.70
N THR A 128 -11.54 -6.27 -33.65
CA THR A 128 -11.67 -6.64 -35.07
C THR A 128 -11.41 -8.13 -35.31
N VAL A 129 -10.56 -8.72 -34.47
CA VAL A 129 -10.20 -10.15 -34.50
C VAL A 129 -10.64 -10.87 -33.22
N ASP A 130 -10.60 -10.18 -32.07
CA ASP A 130 -10.88 -10.77 -30.76
C ASP A 130 -12.39 -10.80 -30.45
N GLU A 131 -12.94 -11.94 -30.03
CA GLU A 131 -14.33 -12.02 -29.55
C GLU A 131 -14.56 -11.16 -28.28
N THR A 132 -13.56 -11.08 -27.40
CA THR A 132 -13.58 -10.23 -26.20
C THR A 132 -12.20 -9.62 -25.92
N LEU A 133 -12.16 -8.39 -25.44
CA LEU A 133 -10.92 -7.68 -25.09
C LEU A 133 -10.46 -7.94 -23.64
N LEU A 134 -10.97 -8.99 -22.99
CA LEU A 134 -10.75 -9.28 -21.57
C LEU A 134 -9.26 -9.37 -21.19
N ALA A 135 -8.38 -9.81 -22.10
CA ALA A 135 -6.95 -9.87 -21.82
C ALA A 135 -6.34 -8.49 -21.47
N LEU A 136 -6.91 -7.39 -21.97
CA LEU A 136 -6.46 -6.02 -21.65
C LEU A 136 -6.75 -5.63 -20.21
N SER A 137 -7.65 -6.32 -19.50
CA SER A 137 -7.86 -6.07 -18.08
C SER A 137 -6.76 -6.68 -17.20
N VAL A 138 -5.90 -7.56 -17.72
CA VAL A 138 -4.85 -8.22 -16.93
C VAL A 138 -3.77 -7.22 -16.47
N PRO A 139 -3.20 -6.36 -17.34
CA PRO A 139 -2.31 -5.31 -16.86
C PRO A 139 -3.01 -4.31 -15.92
N LEU A 140 -4.33 -4.10 -16.09
CA LEU A 140 -5.11 -3.24 -15.21
C LEU A 140 -5.18 -3.78 -13.78
N LEU A 141 -5.13 -5.10 -13.57
CA LEU A 141 -5.03 -5.71 -12.24
C LEU A 141 -3.79 -5.24 -11.47
N MET A 142 -2.70 -4.88 -12.17
CA MET A 142 -1.47 -4.39 -11.55
C MET A 142 -1.60 -2.97 -10.97
N LEU A 143 -2.74 -2.30 -11.18
CA LEU A 143 -3.10 -1.05 -10.49
C LEU A 143 -3.63 -1.31 -9.07
N VAL A 144 -3.98 -2.55 -8.71
CA VAL A 144 -4.41 -2.88 -7.35
C VAL A 144 -3.19 -3.22 -6.51
N ARG A 145 -2.84 -2.33 -5.58
CA ARG A 145 -1.85 -2.62 -4.53
C ARG A 145 -2.27 -3.85 -3.73
N LEU A 146 -1.28 -4.71 -3.46
CA LEU A 146 -1.45 -5.88 -2.59
C LEU A 146 -2.03 -5.43 -1.24
N PRO A 147 -3.07 -6.11 -0.75
CA PRO A 147 -3.75 -5.69 0.46
C PRO A 147 -2.83 -5.94 1.66
N VAL A 148 -3.13 -5.27 2.77
CA VAL A 148 -2.60 -5.63 4.10
C VAL A 148 -1.06 -5.50 4.26
N GLY A 149 -0.40 -4.68 3.43
CA GLY A 149 1.07 -4.54 3.48
C GLY A 149 1.81 -5.82 3.07
N LEU A 150 1.14 -6.74 2.37
CA LEU A 150 1.75 -7.97 1.87
C LEU A 150 2.91 -7.70 0.91
N ASP A 151 2.88 -6.56 0.22
CA ASP A 151 4.02 -6.07 -0.55
C ASP A 151 5.26 -5.90 0.33
N GLN A 152 5.16 -5.24 1.49
CA GLN A 152 6.30 -5.05 2.40
C GLN A 152 6.84 -6.36 2.98
N ILE A 153 5.96 -7.31 3.29
CA ILE A 153 6.37 -8.64 3.76
C ILE A 153 7.11 -9.38 2.65
N LEU A 154 6.54 -9.39 1.43
CA LEU A 154 7.16 -10.01 0.26
C LEU A 154 8.54 -9.40 0.00
N ILE A 155 8.64 -8.08 0.06
CA ILE A 155 9.87 -7.31 -0.11
C ILE A 155 10.96 -7.77 0.84
N LYS A 156 10.67 -7.80 2.14
CA LYS A 156 11.63 -8.23 3.17
C LYS A 156 12.10 -9.67 2.97
N GLN A 157 11.16 -10.57 2.62
CA GLN A 157 11.49 -11.98 2.35
C GLN A 157 12.40 -12.11 1.13
N LEU A 158 12.10 -11.39 0.05
CA LEU A 158 12.90 -11.42 -1.18
C LEU A 158 14.29 -10.81 -0.97
N GLN A 159 14.42 -9.78 -0.14
CA GLN A 159 15.72 -9.22 0.26
C GLN A 159 16.56 -10.25 1.01
N GLY A 160 15.97 -10.98 1.96
CA GLY A 160 16.66 -12.05 2.69
C GLY A 160 17.17 -13.15 1.76
N VAL A 161 16.29 -13.65 0.88
CA VAL A 161 16.67 -14.67 -0.13
C VAL A 161 17.77 -14.15 -1.06
N THR A 162 17.65 -12.91 -1.55
CA THR A 162 18.68 -12.30 -2.41
C THR A 162 20.02 -12.23 -1.69
N THR A 163 20.04 -11.79 -0.43
CA THR A 163 21.27 -11.64 0.35
C THR A 163 21.98 -12.98 0.53
N GLN A 164 21.23 -14.04 0.87
CA GLN A 164 21.78 -15.38 1.02
C GLN A 164 22.34 -15.93 -0.30
N LEU A 165 21.61 -15.78 -1.40
CA LEU A 165 22.08 -16.24 -2.71
C LEU A 165 23.28 -15.44 -3.21
N ALA A 166 23.30 -14.13 -2.99
CA ALA A 166 24.43 -13.26 -3.32
C ALA A 166 25.67 -13.64 -2.50
N SER A 167 25.51 -14.00 -1.23
CA SER A 167 26.58 -14.49 -0.37
C SER A 167 27.22 -15.77 -0.90
N VAL A 168 26.41 -16.77 -1.28
CA VAL A 168 26.90 -18.00 -1.92
C VAL A 168 27.69 -17.68 -3.20
N LEU A 169 27.19 -16.76 -4.01
CA LEU A 169 27.87 -16.38 -5.25
C LEU A 169 29.19 -15.63 -4.97
N LEU A 170 29.23 -14.79 -3.95
CA LEU A 170 30.45 -14.10 -3.50
C LEU A 170 31.51 -15.07 -2.96
N ASP A 171 31.10 -16.11 -2.22
CA ASP A 171 31.99 -17.18 -1.78
C ASP A 171 32.62 -17.92 -2.95
N VAL A 172 31.82 -18.23 -3.99
CA VAL A 172 32.31 -18.87 -5.23
C VAL A 172 33.32 -17.99 -5.96
N ILE A 173 33.12 -16.66 -5.94
CA ILE A 173 34.03 -15.69 -6.58
C ILE A 173 35.28 -15.45 -5.72
N GLY A 174 35.26 -15.82 -4.43
CA GLY A 174 36.38 -15.63 -3.50
C GLY A 174 36.39 -14.24 -2.84
N VAL A 175 35.25 -13.59 -2.71
CA VAL A 175 35.11 -12.31 -2.00
C VAL A 175 34.87 -12.57 -0.52
N THR A 176 35.80 -12.13 0.33
CA THR A 176 35.67 -12.24 1.79
C THR A 176 34.60 -11.27 2.29
N HIS A 177 33.52 -11.81 2.86
CA HIS A 177 32.39 -11.01 3.35
C HIS A 177 31.74 -11.68 4.58
N ALA A 178 30.97 -10.89 5.34
CA ALA A 178 30.08 -11.38 6.38
C ALA A 178 28.64 -10.92 6.09
N VAL A 179 27.65 -11.71 6.50
CA VAL A 179 26.24 -11.39 6.31
C VAL A 179 25.57 -11.20 7.66
N GLN A 180 24.90 -10.06 7.84
CA GLN A 180 24.06 -9.79 8.99
C GLN A 180 22.70 -9.25 8.52
N GLY A 181 21.66 -10.08 8.62
CA GLY A 181 20.35 -9.76 8.04
C GLY A 181 20.43 -9.51 6.53
N ASN A 182 20.04 -8.31 6.09
CA ASN A 182 20.10 -7.84 4.70
C ASN A 182 21.35 -6.98 4.41
N ILE A 183 22.39 -7.09 5.25
CA ILE A 183 23.63 -6.33 5.14
C ILE A 183 24.77 -7.28 4.76
N ILE A 184 25.51 -6.92 3.72
CA ILE A 184 26.74 -7.61 3.32
C ILE A 184 27.92 -6.73 3.76
N GLN A 185 28.65 -7.18 4.78
CA GLN A 185 29.83 -6.52 5.30
C GLN A 185 31.07 -6.95 4.51
N LEU A 186 31.70 -5.98 3.85
CA LEU A 186 33.01 -6.11 3.20
C LEU A 186 34.08 -5.49 4.09
N ALA A 187 35.36 -5.80 3.83
CA ALA A 187 36.48 -5.32 4.64
C ALA A 187 36.57 -3.77 4.78
N GLY A 188 36.07 -3.03 3.78
CA GLY A 188 36.11 -1.57 3.76
C GLY A 188 34.76 -0.86 3.92
N ARG A 189 33.64 -1.58 3.86
CA ARG A 189 32.29 -0.97 3.80
C ARG A 189 31.16 -1.97 4.06
N GLU A 190 30.05 -1.48 4.58
CA GLU A 190 28.78 -2.22 4.65
C GLU A 190 27.89 -1.90 3.45
N LEU A 191 27.41 -2.95 2.76
CA LEU A 191 26.45 -2.84 1.67
C LEU A 191 25.06 -3.25 2.15
N LEU A 192 24.17 -2.28 2.23
CA LEU A 192 22.77 -2.49 2.58
C LEU A 192 22.01 -2.96 1.35
N VAL A 193 21.59 -4.23 1.30
CA VAL A 193 20.84 -4.77 0.14
C VAL A 193 19.50 -4.06 -0.06
N ALA A 194 18.94 -3.43 0.98
CA ALA A 194 17.70 -2.66 0.89
C ALA A 194 17.87 -1.26 0.26
N GLU A 195 18.94 -0.53 0.63
CA GLU A 195 19.18 0.85 0.15
C GLU A 195 20.01 0.88 -1.12
N ALA A 196 20.96 -0.05 -1.25
CA ALA A 196 21.79 -0.19 -2.43
C ALA A 196 21.15 -1.08 -3.48
N CYS A 197 19.86 -1.42 -3.42
CA CYS A 197 19.16 -2.13 -4.50
C CYS A 197 17.66 -1.85 -4.51
N SER A 198 17.23 -1.10 -5.52
CA SER A 198 15.84 -1.05 -6.01
C SER A 198 15.26 -2.39 -6.50
N GLY A 199 15.89 -3.54 -6.22
CA GLY A 199 15.56 -4.85 -6.82
C GLY A 199 14.14 -5.35 -6.58
N VAL A 200 13.48 -4.81 -5.55
CA VAL A 200 12.07 -5.01 -5.28
C VAL A 200 11.18 -4.39 -6.37
N GLN A 201 11.53 -3.20 -6.85
CA GLN A 201 10.85 -2.54 -7.97
C GLN A 201 10.92 -3.43 -9.22
N SER A 202 12.03 -4.15 -9.41
CA SER A 202 12.21 -5.10 -10.52
C SER A 202 11.18 -6.24 -10.50
N VAL A 203 10.78 -6.72 -9.31
CA VAL A 203 9.78 -7.79 -9.18
C VAL A 203 8.42 -7.33 -9.70
N PHE A 204 7.94 -6.17 -9.23
CA PHE A 204 6.64 -5.64 -9.64
C PHE A 204 6.64 -5.18 -11.10
N THR A 205 7.74 -4.58 -11.58
CA THR A 205 7.88 -4.20 -12.99
C THR A 205 7.95 -5.41 -13.93
N LEU A 206 8.61 -6.50 -13.55
CA LEU A 206 8.62 -7.74 -14.35
C LEU A 206 7.26 -8.46 -14.30
N ALA A 207 6.56 -8.44 -13.16
CA ALA A 207 5.19 -8.95 -13.07
C ALA A 207 4.22 -8.14 -13.96
N PHE A 208 4.39 -6.81 -13.99
CA PHE A 208 3.70 -5.95 -14.95
C PHE A 208 4.07 -6.31 -16.39
N LEU A 209 5.34 -6.49 -16.72
CA LEU A 209 5.76 -6.89 -18.08
C LEU A 209 5.16 -8.26 -18.48
N ALA A 210 5.12 -9.23 -17.56
CA ALA A 210 4.43 -10.51 -17.74
C ALA A 210 2.94 -10.31 -18.08
N SER A 211 2.24 -9.44 -17.35
CA SER A 211 0.84 -9.10 -17.66
C SER A 211 0.67 -8.47 -19.04
N VAL A 212 1.63 -7.63 -19.46
CA VAL A 212 1.64 -7.01 -20.79
C VAL A 212 1.87 -8.04 -21.87
N ILE A 213 2.80 -9.00 -21.69
CA ILE A 213 3.06 -10.09 -22.64
C ILE A 213 1.79 -10.92 -22.86
N ILE A 214 1.11 -11.33 -21.78
CA ILE A 214 -0.16 -12.06 -21.86
C ILE A 214 -1.20 -11.28 -22.68
N ALA A 215 -1.36 -9.98 -22.41
CA ALA A 215 -2.32 -9.13 -23.12
C ALA A 215 -1.92 -8.85 -24.57
N TYR A 216 -0.62 -8.62 -24.84
CA TYR A 216 -0.10 -8.26 -26.15
C TYR A 216 -0.14 -9.43 -27.13
N PHE A 217 0.33 -10.61 -26.70
CA PHE A 217 0.37 -11.83 -27.50
C PHE A 217 -0.92 -12.66 -27.44
N ARG A 218 -1.97 -12.17 -26.74
CA ARG A 218 -3.27 -12.85 -26.62
C ARG A 218 -3.15 -14.26 -26.03
N ARG A 219 -2.25 -14.42 -25.07
CA ARG A 219 -2.06 -15.70 -24.38
C ARG A 219 -3.28 -16.02 -23.52
N ARG A 220 -3.54 -17.31 -23.32
CA ARG A 220 -4.60 -17.76 -22.42
C ARG A 220 -4.38 -17.25 -20.99
N LEU A 221 -5.43 -16.73 -20.37
CA LEU A 221 -5.37 -16.16 -19.01
C LEU A 221 -4.89 -17.14 -17.93
N TRP A 222 -5.06 -18.45 -18.14
CA TRP A 222 -4.59 -19.46 -17.19
C TRP A 222 -3.05 -19.56 -17.14
N LEU A 223 -2.34 -19.03 -18.14
CA LEU A 223 -0.88 -18.96 -18.15
C LEU A 223 -0.34 -17.84 -17.24
N LEU A 224 -1.17 -16.86 -16.89
CA LEU A 224 -0.75 -15.70 -16.09
C LEU A 224 0.01 -16.06 -14.80
N PRO A 225 -0.44 -17.02 -13.97
CA PRO A 225 0.28 -17.39 -12.75
C PRO A 225 1.70 -17.91 -13.03
N PHE A 226 1.90 -18.63 -14.13
CA PHE A 226 3.23 -19.13 -14.53
C PHE A 226 4.14 -18.00 -14.98
N TYR A 227 3.61 -17.03 -15.74
CA TYR A 227 4.34 -15.83 -16.15
C TYR A 227 4.73 -14.94 -14.96
N VAL A 228 3.83 -14.77 -13.99
CA VAL A 228 4.13 -14.04 -12.76
C VAL A 228 5.17 -14.79 -11.91
N PHE A 229 5.06 -16.12 -11.84
CA PHE A 229 6.03 -16.94 -11.11
C PHE A 229 7.43 -16.88 -11.73
N ILE A 230 7.57 -17.04 -13.05
CA ILE A 230 8.87 -16.90 -13.70
C ILE A 230 9.40 -15.46 -13.61
N SER A 231 8.54 -14.45 -13.67
CA SER A 231 8.97 -13.05 -13.48
C SER A 231 9.56 -12.82 -12.09
N LEU A 232 9.00 -13.47 -11.06
CA LEU A 232 9.52 -13.41 -9.71
C LEU A 232 10.90 -14.08 -9.62
N LEU A 233 11.07 -15.26 -10.21
CA LEU A 233 12.36 -15.96 -10.24
C LEU A 233 13.43 -15.16 -10.98
N LEU A 234 13.09 -14.59 -12.14
CA LEU A 234 13.99 -13.73 -12.92
C LEU A 234 14.35 -12.44 -12.18
N ALA A 235 13.42 -11.87 -11.42
CA ALA A 235 13.68 -10.70 -10.58
C ALA A 235 14.69 -11.02 -9.47
N ILE A 236 14.50 -12.14 -8.76
CA ILE A 236 15.44 -12.61 -7.73
C ILE A 236 16.82 -12.84 -8.35
N PHE A 237 16.88 -13.58 -9.45
CA PHE A 237 18.13 -13.87 -10.15
C PHE A 237 18.87 -12.61 -10.60
N GLY A 238 18.16 -11.68 -11.24
CA GLY A 238 18.72 -10.40 -11.67
C GLY A 238 19.22 -9.57 -10.49
N ASN A 239 18.49 -9.59 -9.37
CA ASN A 239 18.90 -8.88 -8.15
C ASN A 239 20.14 -9.51 -7.50
N VAL A 240 20.24 -10.84 -7.48
CA VAL A 240 21.43 -11.56 -6.98
C VAL A 240 22.67 -11.18 -7.79
N ILE A 241 22.58 -11.24 -9.13
CA ILE A 241 23.69 -10.83 -10.01
C ILE A 241 24.09 -9.38 -9.75
N ARG A 242 23.10 -8.49 -9.61
CA ARG A 242 23.34 -7.07 -9.34
C ARG A 242 24.08 -6.85 -8.02
N VAL A 243 23.57 -7.39 -6.91
CA VAL A 243 24.19 -7.27 -5.58
C VAL A 243 25.61 -7.80 -5.60
N THR A 244 25.81 -9.00 -6.18
CA THR A 244 27.15 -9.58 -6.33
C THR A 244 28.06 -8.71 -7.19
N THR A 245 27.56 -8.14 -8.30
CA THR A 245 28.37 -7.27 -9.17
C THR A 245 28.84 -6.01 -8.43
N VAL A 246 27.97 -5.38 -7.65
CA VAL A 246 28.32 -4.21 -6.82
C VAL A 246 29.38 -4.59 -5.77
N ALA A 247 29.20 -5.71 -5.07
CA ALA A 247 30.15 -6.17 -4.05
C ALA A 247 31.51 -6.58 -4.63
N VAL A 248 31.54 -7.25 -5.78
CA VAL A 248 32.77 -7.59 -6.52
C VAL A 248 33.48 -6.33 -6.99
N ALA A 249 32.75 -5.33 -7.48
CA ALA A 249 33.34 -4.10 -7.96
C ALA A 249 33.99 -3.28 -6.84
N GLU A 250 33.35 -3.23 -5.69
CA GLU A 250 33.91 -2.62 -4.48
C GLU A 250 35.16 -3.38 -4.00
N TYR A 251 35.09 -4.73 -3.94
CA TYR A 251 36.18 -5.54 -3.40
C TYR A 251 37.46 -5.51 -4.24
N PHE A 252 37.35 -5.66 -5.56
CA PHE A 252 38.53 -5.76 -6.44
C PHE A 252 39.02 -4.42 -6.98
N TRP A 253 38.09 -3.48 -7.26
CA TRP A 253 38.44 -2.21 -7.89
C TRP A 253 38.23 -0.99 -6.98
N GLY A 254 37.67 -1.16 -5.78
CA GLY A 254 37.34 -0.04 -4.89
C GLY A 254 36.37 0.96 -5.51
N MET A 255 35.53 0.50 -6.45
CA MET A 255 34.58 1.36 -7.15
C MET A 255 33.22 1.35 -6.47
N ASP A 256 32.77 2.52 -5.99
CA ASP A 256 31.43 2.70 -5.42
C ASP A 256 30.36 2.67 -6.52
N LEU A 257 29.86 1.47 -6.82
CA LEU A 257 28.70 1.22 -7.68
C LEU A 257 27.38 1.12 -6.89
N ALA A 258 27.43 1.34 -5.58
CA ALA A 258 26.27 1.23 -4.70
C ALA A 258 25.38 2.49 -4.76
N ASN A 259 25.90 3.62 -5.25
CA ASN A 259 25.18 4.90 -5.26
C ASN A 259 25.25 5.62 -6.61
N GLY A 260 24.30 6.52 -6.85
CA GLY A 260 24.27 7.42 -7.99
C GLY A 260 23.91 6.77 -9.32
N LEU A 261 24.27 7.42 -10.44
CA LEU A 261 23.82 7.01 -11.78
C LEU A 261 24.32 5.62 -12.21
N ALA A 262 25.51 5.21 -11.77
CA ALA A 262 26.05 3.88 -12.08
C ALA A 262 25.18 2.78 -11.48
N HIS A 263 24.72 2.98 -10.24
CA HIS A 263 23.82 2.07 -9.54
C HIS A 263 22.50 1.86 -10.29
N ASP A 264 21.91 2.95 -10.78
CA ASP A 264 20.67 2.94 -11.55
C ASP A 264 20.84 2.25 -12.89
N MET A 265 21.93 2.52 -13.62
CA MET A 265 22.21 1.88 -14.91
C MET A 265 22.35 0.37 -14.78
N ILE A 266 23.05 -0.13 -13.76
CA ILE A 266 23.16 -1.58 -13.52
C ILE A 266 21.78 -2.17 -13.23
N GLY A 267 20.94 -1.45 -12.46
CA GLY A 267 19.56 -1.84 -12.21
C GLY A 267 18.75 -1.96 -13.49
N TYR A 268 18.79 -0.95 -14.36
CA TYR A 268 18.06 -0.96 -15.64
C TYR A 268 18.58 -2.03 -16.61
N ILE A 269 19.89 -2.27 -16.67
CA ILE A 269 20.48 -3.33 -17.49
C ILE A 269 20.01 -4.71 -16.99
N ALA A 270 20.06 -4.95 -15.67
CA ALA A 270 19.57 -6.20 -15.09
C ALA A 270 18.08 -6.41 -15.37
N LEU A 271 17.26 -5.36 -15.24
CA LEU A 271 15.83 -5.40 -15.59
C LEU A 271 15.61 -5.68 -17.07
N ALA A 272 16.36 -5.04 -17.97
CA ALA A 272 16.27 -5.28 -19.40
C ALA A 272 16.64 -6.72 -19.78
N ILE A 273 17.70 -7.26 -19.19
CA ILE A 273 18.10 -8.67 -19.38
C ILE A 273 16.99 -9.60 -18.86
N ALA A 274 16.45 -9.35 -17.67
CA ALA A 274 15.36 -10.14 -17.11
C ALA A 274 14.09 -10.07 -17.98
N GLY A 275 13.78 -8.90 -18.56
CA GLY A 275 12.69 -8.74 -19.52
C GLY A 275 12.92 -9.52 -20.81
N LEU A 276 14.14 -9.54 -21.35
CA LEU A 276 14.50 -10.36 -22.50
C LEU A 276 14.41 -11.87 -22.18
N LEU A 277 14.82 -12.28 -20.99
CA LEU A 277 14.65 -13.66 -20.53
C LEU A 277 13.17 -14.04 -20.38
N LEU A 278 12.32 -13.11 -19.94
CA LEU A 278 10.88 -13.32 -19.86
C LEU A 278 10.25 -13.48 -21.26
N LEU A 279 10.72 -12.73 -22.26
CA LEU A 279 10.34 -12.93 -23.67
C LEU A 279 10.86 -14.25 -24.23
N SER A 280 12.08 -14.66 -23.86
CA SER A 280 12.62 -15.97 -24.21
C SER A 280 11.79 -17.11 -23.58
N PHE A 281 11.32 -16.93 -22.35
CA PHE A 281 10.40 -17.86 -21.70
C PHE A 281 9.06 -17.96 -22.46
N ASP A 282 8.52 -16.85 -22.97
CA ASP A 282 7.32 -16.89 -23.83
C ASP A 282 7.55 -17.78 -25.07
N GLN A 283 8.69 -17.65 -25.74
CA GLN A 283 9.06 -18.52 -26.87
C GLN A 283 9.24 -19.99 -26.47
N LEU A 284 9.78 -20.25 -25.28
CA LEU A 284 9.88 -21.61 -24.74
C LEU A 284 8.49 -22.20 -24.47
N VAL A 285 7.57 -21.41 -23.89
CA VAL A 285 6.19 -21.82 -23.62
C VAL A 285 5.48 -22.18 -24.92
N ILE A 286 5.62 -21.37 -25.98
CA ILE A 286 5.11 -21.71 -27.32
C ILE A 286 5.71 -23.04 -27.78
N THR A 287 7.02 -23.20 -27.61
CA THR A 287 7.75 -24.37 -28.10
C THR A 287 7.27 -25.67 -27.45
N ILE A 288 6.95 -25.62 -26.16
CA ILE A 288 6.47 -26.77 -25.39
C ILE A 288 4.96 -26.98 -25.60
N LEU A 289 4.19 -25.89 -25.63
CA LEU A 289 2.74 -25.88 -25.76
C LEU A 289 2.36 -25.60 -27.23
N HIS A 290 2.69 -26.53 -28.12
CA HIS A 290 2.22 -26.49 -29.50
C HIS A 290 0.85 -27.19 -29.63
N PRO A 291 -0.10 -26.61 -30.39
CA PRO A 291 -1.35 -27.29 -30.74
C PRO A 291 -1.07 -28.58 -31.51
N ALA A 292 -1.76 -29.66 -31.12
CA ALA A 292 -1.69 -30.94 -31.80
C ALA A 292 -2.28 -30.87 -33.22
N SER A 293 -3.21 -29.92 -33.46
CA SER A 293 -3.80 -29.64 -34.78
C SER A 293 -2.75 -29.31 -35.85
N ASP A 294 -1.58 -28.80 -35.49
CA ASP A 294 -0.53 -28.42 -36.45
C ASP A 294 0.18 -29.63 -37.06
N PHE A 295 0.01 -30.83 -36.49
CA PHE A 295 0.65 -32.07 -36.96
C PHE A 295 -0.21 -32.87 -37.95
N GLY A 296 -1.44 -32.45 -38.25
CA GLY A 296 -2.28 -33.02 -39.32
C GLY A 296 -3.76 -33.17 -38.98
N ASP A 297 -4.63 -33.04 -40.00
CA ASP A 297 -6.10 -33.05 -39.85
C ASP A 297 -6.67 -34.34 -39.22
N ASP A 298 -6.01 -35.48 -39.44
CA ASP A 298 -6.42 -36.78 -38.91
C ASP A 298 -6.33 -36.86 -37.37
N MET A 299 -5.48 -36.05 -36.73
CA MET A 299 -5.33 -36.02 -35.26
C MET A 299 -6.46 -35.25 -34.56
N SER A 300 -7.19 -34.39 -35.28
CA SER A 300 -8.28 -33.55 -34.73
C SER A 300 -9.54 -34.33 -34.31
N THR A 301 -9.64 -35.62 -34.65
CA THR A 301 -10.75 -36.50 -34.23
C THR A 301 -10.54 -37.08 -32.84
N ASN A 302 -9.33 -37.04 -32.27
CA ASN A 302 -9.08 -37.57 -30.95
C ASN A 302 -9.62 -36.63 -29.85
N PRO A 303 -10.53 -37.07 -28.97
CA PRO A 303 -11.10 -36.23 -27.92
C PRO A 303 -10.06 -35.68 -26.95
N PHE A 304 -8.97 -36.42 -26.70
CA PHE A 304 -7.89 -35.95 -25.83
C PHE A 304 -7.07 -34.81 -26.46
N LEU A 305 -6.82 -34.89 -27.77
CA LEU A 305 -6.10 -33.83 -28.49
C LEU A 305 -6.95 -32.57 -28.62
N ARG A 306 -8.28 -32.70 -28.75
CA ARG A 306 -9.20 -31.54 -28.68
C ARG A 306 -9.17 -30.84 -27.32
N VAL A 307 -9.09 -31.60 -26.23
CA VAL A 307 -8.96 -31.02 -24.89
C VAL A 307 -7.60 -30.33 -24.74
N TRP A 308 -6.52 -30.96 -25.21
CA TRP A 308 -5.19 -30.34 -25.25
C TRP A 308 -5.18 -29.03 -26.03
N ASP A 309 -5.70 -29.05 -27.25
CA ASP A 309 -5.79 -27.86 -28.11
C ASP A 309 -6.64 -26.77 -27.49
N TYR A 310 -7.69 -27.11 -26.74
CA TYR A 310 -8.47 -26.11 -26.00
C TYR A 310 -7.62 -25.35 -24.96
N PHE A 311 -6.73 -26.05 -24.25
CA PHE A 311 -5.85 -25.44 -23.26
C PHE A 311 -4.66 -24.70 -23.89
N VAL A 312 -4.14 -25.22 -24.99
CA VAL A 312 -2.87 -24.80 -25.60
C VAL A 312 -3.04 -23.80 -26.74
N SER A 313 -4.09 -23.91 -27.55
CA SER A 313 -4.32 -22.95 -28.63
C SER A 313 -4.52 -21.56 -28.03
N ASP A 314 -3.67 -20.62 -28.43
CA ASP A 314 -3.92 -19.20 -28.22
C ASP A 314 -5.30 -18.87 -28.79
N SER A 315 -6.00 -17.94 -28.14
CA SER A 315 -7.41 -17.71 -28.38
C SER A 315 -7.76 -17.43 -29.85
N ASP A 316 -6.78 -17.05 -30.69
CA ASP A 316 -6.97 -16.74 -32.11
C ASP A 316 -5.96 -17.37 -33.08
N ALA A 317 -5.20 -18.41 -32.69
CA ALA A 317 -4.38 -19.17 -33.66
C ALA A 317 -5.21 -19.90 -34.74
N ARG A 318 -6.55 -19.73 -34.74
CA ARG A 318 -7.45 -20.13 -35.83
C ARG A 318 -7.30 -19.28 -37.11
N VAL A 319 -6.60 -18.14 -37.09
CA VAL A 319 -6.71 -17.17 -38.21
C VAL A 319 -5.47 -17.05 -39.10
N GLU A 320 -4.24 -17.28 -38.62
CA GLU A 320 -3.06 -16.94 -39.46
C GLU A 320 -2.41 -18.15 -40.17
N TYR A 321 -2.35 -19.35 -39.57
CA TYR A 321 -1.56 -20.46 -40.16
C TYR A 321 -2.34 -21.30 -41.18
N SER A 322 -3.67 -21.44 -41.02
CA SER A 322 -4.51 -22.23 -41.93
C SER A 322 -5.10 -21.43 -43.11
N ARG A 323 -4.82 -20.13 -43.24
CA ARG A 323 -5.39 -19.27 -44.31
C ARG A 323 -4.58 -19.24 -45.61
N GLY A 324 -3.51 -20.03 -45.72
CA GLY A 324 -2.73 -20.20 -46.95
C GLY A 324 -3.30 -21.23 -47.93
N ALA A 325 -4.25 -22.07 -47.52
CA ALA A 325 -4.86 -23.08 -48.38
C ALA A 325 -6.32 -23.25 -47.98
N TYR A 326 -7.21 -23.26 -48.98
CA TYR A 326 -8.68 -23.41 -48.88
C TYR A 326 -9.50 -22.10 -48.79
N SER A 327 -9.91 -21.71 -50.00
CA SER A 327 -11.24 -21.19 -50.35
C SER A 327 -11.85 -20.09 -49.48
N GLN A 328 -11.87 -18.92 -50.10
CA GLN A 328 -12.91 -17.89 -50.00
C GLN A 328 -14.30 -18.49 -50.30
N GLU A 329 -14.85 -19.28 -49.38
CA GLU A 329 -16.28 -19.47 -49.26
C GLU A 329 -16.71 -18.86 -47.94
N ALA A 330 -17.62 -17.89 -48.06
CA ALA A 330 -18.32 -17.26 -46.97
C ALA A 330 -19.12 -18.31 -46.20
N VAL A 331 -18.47 -19.05 -45.31
CA VAL A 331 -19.14 -19.66 -44.17
C VAL A 331 -19.48 -18.49 -43.28
N GLY A 332 -20.72 -18.01 -43.41
CA GLY A 332 -21.30 -17.08 -42.47
C GLY A 332 -21.04 -17.63 -41.08
N LEU A 333 -20.16 -16.95 -40.35
CA LEU A 333 -20.17 -16.99 -38.91
C LEU A 333 -21.54 -16.40 -38.56
N GLU A 334 -22.56 -17.25 -38.53
CA GLU A 334 -23.64 -17.10 -37.58
C GLU A 334 -22.91 -16.80 -36.27
N THR A 335 -22.88 -15.51 -35.92
CA THR A 335 -22.72 -15.10 -34.54
C THR A 335 -23.68 -16.00 -33.80
N ARG A 336 -23.15 -17.00 -33.10
CA ARG A 336 -23.91 -17.80 -32.16
C ARG A 336 -24.62 -16.74 -31.33
N ASP A 337 -25.90 -16.55 -31.60
CA ASP A 337 -26.78 -15.72 -30.80
C ASP A 337 -26.79 -16.46 -29.46
N THR A 338 -25.79 -16.18 -28.63
CA THR A 338 -25.69 -16.68 -27.27
C THR A 338 -27.03 -16.36 -26.66
N GLU A 339 -27.73 -17.43 -26.28
CA GLU A 339 -29.15 -17.46 -25.93
C GLU A 339 -29.66 -16.12 -25.41
N GLN A 340 -30.79 -15.66 -25.95
CA GLN A 340 -31.50 -14.44 -25.61
C GLN A 340 -31.89 -14.38 -24.12
N GLY A 341 -30.90 -14.21 -23.24
CA GLY A 341 -31.09 -14.07 -21.81
C GLY A 341 -31.85 -12.78 -21.51
N VAL A 342 -32.55 -12.77 -20.37
CA VAL A 342 -33.31 -11.61 -19.86
C VAL A 342 -32.43 -10.35 -19.72
N PHE A 343 -31.10 -10.50 -19.66
CA PHE A 343 -30.12 -9.44 -19.39
C PHE A 343 -29.26 -9.00 -20.59
N SER A 344 -29.65 -9.36 -21.83
CA SER A 344 -28.93 -8.90 -23.03
C SER A 344 -29.04 -7.37 -23.20
N SER A 345 -27.91 -6.69 -23.44
CA SER A 345 -27.81 -5.23 -23.58
C SER A 345 -28.80 -4.62 -24.58
N LYS A 346 -29.18 -5.38 -25.62
CA LYS A 346 -30.20 -4.99 -26.62
C LYS A 346 -31.59 -4.74 -26.03
N LYS A 347 -31.96 -5.39 -24.91
CA LYS A 347 -33.26 -5.19 -24.23
C LYS A 347 -33.26 -3.97 -23.30
N LEU A 348 -32.10 -3.56 -22.77
CA LEU A 348 -31.97 -2.37 -21.90
C LEU A 348 -31.77 -1.07 -22.68
N GLU A 349 -31.32 -1.14 -23.93
CA GLU A 349 -31.07 0.04 -24.78
C GLU A 349 -32.27 0.99 -24.91
N PRO A 350 -33.53 0.54 -25.05
CA PRO A 350 -34.71 1.42 -25.07
C PRO A 350 -34.93 2.14 -23.73
N PHE A 351 -34.60 1.49 -22.61
CA PHE A 351 -34.75 2.05 -21.27
C PHE A 351 -33.66 3.09 -20.98
N LEU A 352 -32.41 2.82 -21.36
CA LEU A 352 -31.29 3.75 -21.22
C LEU A 352 -31.42 4.98 -22.15
N ARG A 353 -32.16 4.85 -23.26
CA ARG A 353 -32.48 5.96 -24.17
C ARG A 353 -33.59 6.87 -23.63
N ASN A 354 -34.28 6.48 -22.56
CA ASN A 354 -35.27 7.34 -21.90
C ASN A 354 -34.56 8.50 -21.18
N ARG A 355 -34.90 9.74 -21.56
CA ARG A 355 -34.29 10.97 -21.01
C ARG A 355 -34.42 11.09 -19.50
N VAL A 356 -35.51 10.56 -18.91
CA VAL A 356 -35.74 10.63 -17.46
C VAL A 356 -34.79 9.69 -16.72
N VAL A 357 -34.70 8.43 -17.16
CA VAL A 357 -33.76 7.44 -16.60
C VAL A 357 -32.32 7.94 -16.72
N TRP A 358 -31.99 8.49 -17.88
CA TRP A 358 -30.66 9.03 -18.16
C TRP A 358 -30.33 10.24 -17.27
N ALA A 359 -31.27 11.18 -17.09
CA ALA A 359 -31.11 12.32 -16.19
C ALA A 359 -30.97 11.89 -14.72
N SER A 360 -31.73 10.88 -14.27
CA SER A 360 -31.59 10.31 -12.93
C SER A 360 -30.22 9.66 -12.72
N MET A 361 -29.71 8.91 -13.71
CA MET A 361 -28.41 8.26 -13.64
C MET A 361 -27.27 9.29 -13.53
N LEU A 362 -27.32 10.35 -14.33
CA LEU A 362 -26.36 11.46 -14.23
C LEU A 362 -26.48 12.22 -12.91
N GLY A 363 -27.70 12.43 -12.41
CA GLY A 363 -27.93 13.05 -11.10
C GLY A 363 -27.30 12.24 -9.97
N ILE A 364 -27.50 10.92 -9.97
CA ILE A 364 -26.87 10.01 -8.99
C ILE A 364 -25.35 10.04 -9.13
N ALA A 365 -24.82 9.95 -10.36
CA ALA A 365 -23.37 10.02 -10.59
C ALA A 365 -22.78 11.35 -10.10
N ALA A 366 -23.46 12.48 -10.32
CA ALA A 366 -23.03 13.78 -9.83
C ALA A 366 -23.02 13.85 -8.30
N VAL A 367 -24.08 13.39 -7.64
CA VAL A 367 -24.14 13.33 -6.16
C VAL A 367 -23.04 12.45 -5.58
N LEU A 368 -22.82 11.27 -6.15
CA LEU A 368 -21.75 10.37 -5.72
C LEU A 368 -20.38 10.98 -5.96
N THR A 369 -20.16 11.66 -7.08
CA THR A 369 -18.88 12.33 -7.40
C THR A 369 -18.62 13.50 -6.45
N ILE A 370 -19.64 14.28 -6.10
CA ILE A 370 -19.52 15.36 -5.09
C ILE A 370 -19.18 14.76 -3.73
N GLY A 371 -19.91 13.73 -3.29
CA GLY A 371 -19.65 13.03 -2.03
C GLY A 371 -18.24 12.40 -2.00
N ALA A 372 -17.81 11.79 -3.11
CA ALA A 372 -16.46 11.29 -3.31
C ALA A 372 -15.42 12.40 -3.21
N THR A 373 -15.68 13.56 -3.80
CA THR A 373 -14.73 14.68 -3.78
C THR A 373 -14.57 15.25 -2.36
N ILE A 374 -15.65 15.37 -1.60
CA ILE A 374 -15.62 15.80 -0.19
C ILE A 374 -14.86 14.79 0.68
N ARG A 375 -15.12 13.49 0.49
CA ARG A 375 -14.38 12.42 1.18
C ARG A 375 -12.91 12.41 0.75
N ALA A 376 -12.64 12.63 -0.54
CA ALA A 376 -11.29 12.64 -1.10
C ALA A 376 -10.48 13.81 -0.59
N SER A 377 -11.06 15.01 -0.49
CA SER A 377 -10.36 16.17 0.08
C SER A 377 -9.97 15.91 1.54
N ASN A 378 -10.87 15.30 2.30
CA ASN A 378 -10.58 14.94 3.70
C ASN A 378 -9.52 13.83 3.80
N ALA A 379 -9.53 12.86 2.88
CA ALA A 379 -8.57 11.76 2.84
C ALA A 379 -7.20 12.14 2.23
N ALA A 380 -7.15 13.06 1.26
CA ALA A 380 -5.94 13.52 0.59
C ALA A 380 -5.07 14.40 1.51
N ILE A 381 -5.69 15.09 2.46
CA ILE A 381 -5.02 15.81 3.55
C ILE A 381 -4.35 14.81 4.54
N GLU A 382 -4.71 13.52 4.48
CA GLU A 382 -4.23 12.50 5.42
C GLU A 382 -3.92 11.15 4.76
N THR A 383 -3.01 11.15 3.77
CA THR A 383 -2.51 9.89 3.20
C THR A 383 -1.67 9.10 4.23
N PRO A 384 -2.00 7.83 4.52
CA PRO A 384 -1.58 7.11 5.73
C PRO A 384 -0.08 6.73 5.82
N MET A 385 0.67 6.73 4.72
CA MET A 385 2.14 6.54 4.80
C MET A 385 2.90 7.84 5.02
N ALA A 386 2.29 8.99 4.70
CA ALA A 386 2.84 10.30 5.07
C ALA A 386 2.28 10.82 6.41
N SER A 387 1.18 10.23 6.92
CA SER A 387 0.62 10.58 8.23
C SER A 387 1.20 9.78 9.39
N LEU A 388 1.95 8.71 9.13
CA LEU A 388 2.64 7.96 10.20
C LEU A 388 3.84 8.70 10.76
N VAL A 389 4.35 9.70 10.05
CA VAL A 389 5.14 10.76 10.66
C VAL A 389 4.87 12.08 9.93
N LYS A 390 3.90 12.86 10.43
CA LYS A 390 3.80 14.26 10.02
C LYS A 390 5.07 14.99 10.50
N ASP A 391 5.58 15.93 9.69
CA ASP A 391 6.80 16.69 10.01
C ASP A 391 6.68 17.63 11.21
N PHE A 392 5.46 17.92 11.65
CA PHE A 392 5.24 18.75 12.81
C PHE A 392 5.36 17.93 14.10
N MET A 393 5.85 18.57 15.16
CA MET A 393 5.83 18.02 16.51
C MET A 393 4.55 18.44 17.22
N ILE A 394 3.91 17.52 17.95
CA ILE A 394 2.78 17.88 18.83
C ILE A 394 3.31 18.69 20.02
N TYR A 395 4.42 18.22 20.58
CA TYR A 395 5.06 18.78 21.77
C TYR A 395 6.57 18.77 21.58
N GLU A 396 7.26 19.80 22.07
CA GLU A 396 8.72 19.82 22.05
C GLU A 396 9.16 19.66 23.51
N PRO A 397 9.68 18.48 23.89
CA PRO A 397 10.16 18.25 25.24
C PRO A 397 11.32 19.17 25.58
N THR A 398 11.29 19.79 26.76
CA THR A 398 12.50 20.40 27.34
C THR A 398 13.49 19.30 27.71
N SER A 399 14.78 19.54 27.53
CA SER A 399 15.83 18.56 27.89
C SER A 399 15.73 18.09 29.34
N GLN A 400 15.28 18.97 30.24
CA GLN A 400 15.10 18.72 31.66
C GLN A 400 13.79 18.01 32.04
N LEU A 401 12.98 17.55 31.08
CA LEU A 401 11.64 16.99 31.35
C LEU A 401 11.70 15.77 32.30
N LEU A 402 12.75 14.95 32.17
CA LEU A 402 12.93 13.72 32.94
C LEU A 402 14.24 13.71 33.74
N ASP A 403 14.93 14.86 33.87
CA ASP A 403 16.24 14.90 34.52
C ASP A 403 16.16 14.47 36.00
N GLY A 404 17.06 13.57 36.41
CA GLY A 404 17.17 13.06 37.76
C GLY A 404 16.39 11.76 38.01
N GLU A 405 16.01 11.54 39.28
CA GLU A 405 15.29 10.33 39.69
C GLU A 405 13.78 10.47 39.46
N VAL A 406 13.24 9.68 38.52
CA VAL A 406 11.80 9.55 38.31
C VAL A 406 11.40 8.11 38.65
N GLY A 407 10.78 7.94 39.81
CA GLY A 407 10.45 6.62 40.33
C GLY A 407 11.71 5.83 40.69
N ALA A 408 11.92 4.69 40.04
CA ALA A 408 13.10 3.83 40.23
C ALA A 408 14.18 4.04 39.14
N LEU A 409 13.99 5.00 38.23
CA LEU A 409 14.87 5.25 37.08
C LEU A 409 15.66 6.53 37.30
N ASN A 410 16.97 6.48 37.09
CA ASN A 410 17.84 7.65 37.13
C ASN A 410 18.22 8.06 35.71
N PHE A 411 17.74 9.20 35.23
CA PHE A 411 17.99 9.69 33.87
C PHE A 411 19.29 10.51 33.81
N VAL A 412 20.19 10.11 32.92
CA VAL A 412 21.58 10.60 32.89
C VAL A 412 21.91 11.41 31.63
N ASP A 413 21.29 11.07 30.49
CA ASP A 413 21.58 11.70 29.20
C ASP A 413 20.30 11.91 28.39
N HIS A 414 20.28 12.98 27.58
CA HIS A 414 19.18 13.31 26.67
C HIS A 414 19.72 13.57 25.27
N ARG A 415 19.18 12.86 24.29
CA ARG A 415 19.52 12.99 22.87
C ARG A 415 18.27 13.26 22.04
N ILE A 416 18.41 14.23 21.16
CA ILE A 416 17.35 14.66 20.25
C ILE A 416 17.64 14.10 18.87
N SER A 417 16.68 13.38 18.30
CA SER A 417 16.72 12.87 16.92
C SER A 417 15.58 13.51 16.13
N ARG A 418 15.93 14.18 15.03
CA ARG A 418 14.98 14.88 14.15
C ARG A 418 15.26 14.51 12.69
N GLY A 419 14.22 14.51 11.86
CA GLY A 419 14.36 14.22 10.43
C GLY A 419 14.59 12.75 10.09
N GLY A 420 14.43 11.82 11.04
CA GLY A 420 14.61 10.39 10.81
C GLY A 420 16.06 9.91 10.80
N SER A 421 16.95 10.63 11.50
CA SER A 421 18.36 10.23 11.70
C SER A 421 18.53 8.86 12.36
N ASP A 422 17.53 8.39 13.11
CA ASP A 422 17.45 7.01 13.58
C ASP A 422 16.18 6.33 13.02
N PRO A 423 16.31 5.41 12.04
CA PRO A 423 15.17 4.69 11.47
C PRO A 423 14.35 3.91 12.49
N LYS A 424 14.93 3.59 13.66
CA LYS A 424 14.32 2.74 14.69
C LYS A 424 13.29 3.46 15.56
N LEU A 425 13.39 4.78 15.67
CA LEU A 425 12.65 5.59 16.66
C LEU A 425 11.65 6.57 16.01
N GLY A 426 11.56 6.58 14.68
CA GLY A 426 10.69 7.49 13.94
C GLY A 426 11.33 8.86 13.68
N LYS A 427 10.66 9.70 12.88
CA LYS A 427 11.25 10.94 12.33
C LYS A 427 11.55 12.00 13.39
N ASN A 428 10.71 12.13 14.42
CA ASN A 428 10.92 13.03 15.55
C ASN A 428 10.89 12.22 16.86
N SER A 429 12.06 11.98 17.43
CA SER A 429 12.21 11.23 18.68
C SER A 429 13.13 11.95 19.66
N ASP A 430 12.75 11.88 20.94
CA ASP A 430 13.58 12.31 22.06
C ASP A 430 13.89 11.09 22.90
N VAL A 431 15.19 10.83 23.09
CA VAL A 431 15.72 9.64 23.77
C VAL A 431 16.38 10.08 25.05
N TRP A 432 15.90 9.58 26.18
CA TRP A 432 16.57 9.67 27.46
C TRP A 432 17.23 8.33 27.79
N THR A 433 18.49 8.37 28.17
CA THR A 433 19.20 7.21 28.70
C THR A 433 19.05 7.21 30.22
N TYR A 434 18.60 6.09 30.78
CA TYR A 434 18.50 5.91 32.23
C TYR A 434 19.35 4.75 32.72
N GLU A 435 19.80 4.84 33.95
CA GLU A 435 20.46 3.75 34.67
C GLU A 435 19.45 3.01 35.55
N PHE A 436 19.44 1.68 35.44
CA PHE A 436 18.63 0.79 36.26
C PHE A 436 19.37 -0.53 36.49
N ASP A 437 19.57 -0.91 37.76
CA ASP A 437 20.25 -2.16 38.15
C ASP A 437 21.62 -2.37 37.45
N ASN A 438 22.48 -1.35 37.51
CA ASN A 438 23.82 -1.29 36.87
C ASN A 438 23.84 -1.49 35.34
N ASN A 439 22.68 -1.40 34.67
CA ASN A 439 22.56 -1.45 33.22
C ASN A 439 21.88 -0.18 32.71
N GLU A 440 22.19 0.18 31.47
CA GLU A 440 21.55 1.30 30.80
C GLU A 440 20.28 0.84 30.07
N GLY A 441 19.23 1.66 30.16
CA GLY A 441 18.01 1.54 29.38
C GLY A 441 17.67 2.83 28.66
N GLN A 442 16.64 2.78 27.82
CA GLN A 442 16.20 3.93 27.02
C GLN A 442 14.73 4.21 27.22
N PHE A 443 14.41 5.47 27.48
CA PHE A 443 13.06 5.99 27.42
C PHE A 443 12.93 6.89 26.19
N VAL A 444 11.94 6.62 25.34
CA VAL A 444 11.79 7.33 24.06
C VAL A 444 10.39 7.89 23.92
N ILE A 445 10.33 9.17 23.60
CA ILE A 445 9.13 9.84 23.14
C ILE A 445 9.22 9.93 21.62
N SER A 446 8.24 9.36 20.92
CA SER A 446 8.21 9.30 19.45
C SER A 446 6.94 9.97 18.92
N GLN A 447 7.10 10.85 17.95
CA GLN A 447 6.01 11.66 17.40
C GLN A 447 6.25 12.04 15.91
N THR A 448 5.23 12.43 15.17
CA THR A 448 3.79 12.38 15.50
C THR A 448 3.15 11.14 14.91
N TYR A 449 2.40 10.38 15.73
CA TYR A 449 1.65 9.22 15.28
C TYR A 449 0.16 9.54 15.11
N THR A 450 -0.47 8.85 14.16
CA THR A 450 -1.92 8.90 13.90
C THR A 450 -2.53 7.56 14.32
N GLY A 451 -3.04 7.48 15.54
CA GLY A 451 -3.54 6.24 16.15
C GLY A 451 -2.45 5.39 16.82
N TRP A 452 -2.89 4.37 17.56
CA TRP A 452 -2.03 3.51 18.38
C TRP A 452 -1.05 2.71 17.52
N HIS A 453 0.23 2.66 17.90
CA HIS A 453 1.25 1.91 17.16
C HIS A 453 1.76 0.71 17.97
N GLU A 454 1.74 -0.48 17.36
CA GLU A 454 2.22 -1.72 17.99
C GLU A 454 3.74 -1.83 17.90
N LEU A 455 4.44 -1.29 18.89
CA LEU A 455 5.90 -1.21 18.91
C LEU A 455 6.58 -2.59 18.98
N CYS A 456 5.90 -3.64 19.48
CA CYS A 456 6.49 -4.98 19.50
C CYS A 456 6.94 -5.46 18.12
N VAL A 457 6.22 -5.07 17.05
CA VAL A 457 6.56 -5.44 15.68
C VAL A 457 7.89 -4.84 15.24
N CYS A 458 8.23 -3.64 15.72
CA CYS A 458 9.51 -3.00 15.43
C CYS A 458 10.68 -3.80 16.01
N TYR A 459 10.54 -4.31 17.22
CA TYR A 459 11.56 -5.15 17.86
C TYR A 459 11.64 -6.55 17.25
N GLU A 460 10.51 -7.15 16.87
CA GLU A 460 10.49 -8.43 16.11
C GLU A 460 11.26 -8.32 14.78
N ASN A 461 11.23 -7.15 14.12
CA ASN A 461 12.04 -6.89 12.92
C ASN A 461 13.55 -6.73 13.21
N MET A 462 13.94 -6.56 14.48
CA MET A 462 15.33 -6.42 14.94
C MET A 462 15.85 -7.71 15.58
N GLU A 463 15.39 -8.87 15.10
CA GLU A 463 15.81 -10.21 15.57
C GLU A 463 15.48 -10.52 17.05
N TRP A 464 14.56 -9.76 17.65
CA TRP A 464 14.03 -10.07 18.98
C TRP A 464 12.80 -10.97 18.87
N LYS A 465 12.87 -12.17 19.45
CA LYS A 465 11.71 -13.06 19.49
C LYS A 465 10.79 -12.67 20.64
N LEU A 466 9.59 -12.21 20.33
CA LEU A 466 8.55 -11.93 21.33
C LEU A 466 8.17 -13.24 22.04
N ILE A 467 8.38 -13.28 23.36
CA ILE A 467 7.98 -14.39 24.23
C ILE A 467 6.55 -14.15 24.72
N ASP A 468 6.28 -12.93 25.18
CA ASP A 468 5.07 -12.60 25.92
C ASP A 468 4.68 -11.15 25.69
N ARG A 469 3.38 -10.89 25.61
CA ARG A 469 2.80 -9.55 25.44
C ARG A 469 1.56 -9.44 26.31
N GLU A 470 1.58 -8.51 27.25
CA GLU A 470 0.50 -8.32 28.23
C GLU A 470 0.03 -6.86 28.19
N VAL A 471 -1.29 -6.66 28.22
CA VAL A 471 -1.88 -5.34 28.48
C VAL A 471 -2.02 -5.22 29.99
N CYS A 472 -1.28 -4.29 30.59
CA CYS A 472 -1.27 -4.06 32.02
C CYS A 472 -2.21 -2.91 32.37
N ALA A 473 -3.01 -3.10 33.42
CA ALA A 473 -3.76 -2.03 34.05
C ALA A 473 -2.81 -1.20 34.94
N PRO A 474 -3.14 0.07 35.25
CA PRO A 474 -2.32 0.89 36.13
C PRO A 474 -2.18 0.22 37.51
N LEU A 475 -0.98 0.27 38.08
CA LEU A 475 -0.75 -0.18 39.46
C LEU A 475 -1.53 0.74 40.42
N SER A 476 -2.23 0.16 41.40
CA SER A 476 -2.99 0.96 42.36
C SER A 476 -2.04 1.84 43.19
N THR A 477 -2.43 3.08 43.48
CA THR A 477 -1.59 4.03 44.23
C THR A 477 -1.17 3.51 45.62
N ASP A 478 -1.91 2.57 46.20
CA ASP A 478 -1.56 1.93 47.47
C ASP A 478 -0.42 0.89 47.32
N ASP A 479 -0.23 0.28 46.14
CA ASP A 479 0.85 -0.68 45.87
C ASP A 479 2.17 0.01 45.50
N ALA A 480 2.11 1.18 44.83
CA ALA A 480 3.29 1.91 44.38
C ALA A 480 4.13 2.50 45.53
N ASP A 481 3.49 2.93 46.63
CA ASP A 481 4.17 3.43 47.83
C ASP A 481 4.53 2.31 48.83
N PHE A 482 3.80 1.18 48.80
CA PHE A 482 4.12 0.00 49.63
C PHE A 482 5.40 -0.72 49.17
N ILE A 483 5.64 -0.79 47.85
CA ILE A 483 6.84 -1.46 47.29
C ILE A 483 8.13 -0.66 47.52
N VAL A 484 8.05 0.67 47.71
CA VAL A 484 9.23 1.52 47.99
C VAL A 484 9.62 1.49 49.48
N SER A 485 8.73 1.10 50.40
CA SER A 485 8.96 1.21 51.85
C SER A 485 9.10 -0.10 52.63
N ALA A 486 8.90 -1.28 52.02
CA ALA A 486 8.92 -2.55 52.75
C ALA A 486 10.33 -3.17 52.93
N VAL A 487 11.17 -2.54 53.75
CA VAL A 487 12.10 -3.28 54.62
C VAL A 487 11.44 -3.28 56.01
N SER A 488 11.11 -4.47 56.51
CA SER A 488 10.34 -4.76 57.74
C SER A 488 8.85 -4.41 57.67
N ASP A 489 7.98 -5.36 57.35
CA ASP A 489 7.32 -6.23 58.33
C ASP A 489 6.30 -7.11 57.58
N GLN A 490 6.21 -8.39 57.93
CA GLN A 490 5.28 -9.33 57.29
C GLN A 490 3.97 -9.33 58.08
N THR A 491 2.90 -8.73 57.55
CA THR A 491 1.53 -9.24 57.68
C THR A 491 0.54 -8.33 56.96
N ALA A 492 -0.15 -8.87 55.94
CA ALA A 492 -1.57 -8.68 55.61
C ALA A 492 -1.79 -8.83 54.10
N ALA A 493 -2.72 -9.71 53.72
CA ALA A 493 -3.22 -9.82 52.35
C ALA A 493 -4.38 -8.81 52.15
N PRO A 494 -4.48 -8.14 50.98
CA PRO A 494 -5.73 -7.50 50.58
C PRO A 494 -6.26 -7.97 49.21
N MET A 495 -7.50 -8.44 49.30
CA MET A 495 -8.67 -8.29 48.42
C MET A 495 -8.49 -7.58 47.06
N GLU A 496 -8.79 -8.31 45.99
CA GLU A 496 -8.83 -7.89 44.58
C GLU A 496 -9.86 -6.76 44.34
N ALA A 497 -9.38 -5.57 43.95
CA ALA A 497 -10.18 -4.50 43.36
C ALA A 497 -9.88 -4.46 41.85
N GLU A 498 -10.92 -4.46 41.00
CA GLU A 498 -10.74 -4.37 39.54
C GLU A 498 -10.08 -3.03 39.16
N PRO A 499 -8.94 -3.04 38.43
CA PRO A 499 -8.20 -1.83 38.12
C PRO A 499 -8.84 -1.02 36.98
N ASN A 500 -8.78 0.31 37.11
CA ASN A 500 -9.36 1.29 36.20
C ASN A 500 -8.77 1.14 34.77
N ALA A 501 -9.62 0.83 33.78
CA ALA A 501 -9.17 0.48 32.41
C ALA A 501 -8.62 1.67 31.60
N ASP A 502 -8.80 2.90 32.08
CA ASP A 502 -8.60 4.14 31.31
C ASP A 502 -7.13 4.55 31.14
N GLU A 503 -6.18 3.95 31.87
CA GLU A 503 -4.74 4.28 31.80
C GLU A 503 -3.84 3.07 31.47
N SER A 504 -4.39 2.04 30.84
CA SER A 504 -3.65 0.83 30.50
C SER A 504 -2.43 1.07 29.59
N TYR A 505 -1.44 0.20 29.67
CA TYR A 505 -0.23 0.18 28.84
C TYR A 505 0.14 -1.24 28.44
N VAL A 506 1.10 -1.40 27.53
CA VAL A 506 1.52 -2.71 27.03
C VAL A 506 2.93 -3.02 27.49
N THR A 507 3.15 -4.26 27.92
CA THR A 507 4.47 -4.82 28.17
C THR A 507 4.75 -5.95 27.17
N GLY A 508 5.99 -5.98 26.66
CA GLY A 508 6.48 -7.00 25.75
C GLY A 508 7.79 -7.58 26.29
N LYS A 509 7.85 -8.90 26.43
CA LYS A 509 9.05 -9.64 26.84
C LYS A 509 9.64 -10.31 25.61
N PHE A 510 10.93 -10.09 25.36
CA PHE A 510 11.65 -10.58 24.20
C PHE A 510 12.86 -11.41 24.61
N LYS A 511 13.29 -12.29 23.69
CA LYS A 511 14.53 -13.04 23.82
C LYS A 511 15.25 -13.14 22.50
N GLN A 512 16.57 -13.03 22.56
CA GLN A 512 17.47 -13.20 21.42
C GLN A 512 18.16 -14.58 21.49
N GLU A 513 18.70 -15.06 20.37
CA GLU A 513 19.33 -16.40 20.28
C GLU A 513 20.57 -16.56 21.18
N ASN A 514 21.27 -15.46 21.44
CA ASN A 514 22.41 -15.39 22.38
C ASN A 514 22.01 -15.52 23.86
N GLY A 515 20.70 -15.60 24.17
CA GLY A 515 20.18 -15.75 25.53
C GLY A 515 19.91 -14.45 26.28
N THR A 516 20.05 -13.27 25.66
CA THR A 516 19.68 -11.99 26.27
C THR A 516 18.16 -11.80 26.28
N TYR A 517 17.67 -11.03 27.26
CA TYR A 517 16.27 -10.70 27.44
C TYR A 517 16.06 -9.21 27.21
N GLY A 518 15.00 -8.89 26.46
CA GLY A 518 14.57 -7.51 26.21
C GLY A 518 13.21 -7.27 26.83
N TYR A 519 13.04 -6.12 27.47
CA TYR A 519 11.80 -5.71 28.12
C TYR A 519 11.35 -4.38 27.52
N LEU A 520 10.21 -4.41 26.84
CA LEU A 520 9.57 -3.24 26.26
C LEU A 520 8.33 -2.90 27.09
N ILE A 521 8.19 -1.64 27.49
CA ILE A 521 6.96 -1.11 28.07
C ILE A 521 6.57 0.12 27.25
N PHE A 522 5.32 0.20 26.79
CA PHE A 522 4.92 1.33 25.96
C PHE A 522 3.44 1.69 26.12
N GLY A 523 3.15 2.95 25.80
CA GLY A 523 1.84 3.57 25.89
C GLY A 523 1.75 4.81 25.00
N ALA A 524 0.64 5.52 25.08
CA ALA A 524 0.40 6.71 24.29
C ALA A 524 -0.24 7.83 25.12
N VAL A 525 -0.02 9.07 24.69
CA VAL A 525 -0.62 10.29 25.25
C VAL A 525 -1.23 11.09 24.11
N PHE A 526 -2.49 11.50 24.25
CA PHE A 526 -3.18 12.32 23.26
C PHE A 526 -2.68 13.77 23.27
N LYS A 527 -2.99 14.52 22.21
CA LYS A 527 -2.61 15.93 22.06
C LYS A 527 -3.08 16.86 23.19
N ASP A 528 -4.19 16.52 23.85
CA ASP A 528 -4.74 17.27 24.99
C ASP A 528 -4.04 16.94 26.33
N GLY A 529 -3.10 15.99 26.33
CA GLY A 529 -2.39 15.53 27.52
C GLY A 529 -3.12 14.41 28.26
N THR A 530 -4.22 13.87 27.73
CA THR A 530 -4.88 12.70 28.33
C THR A 530 -4.14 11.41 27.96
N ILE A 531 -4.08 10.44 28.89
CA ILE A 531 -3.46 9.14 28.65
C ILE A 531 -4.37 8.33 27.72
N CYS A 532 -3.76 7.74 26.68
CA CYS A 532 -4.46 6.88 25.75
C CYS A 532 -4.45 5.43 26.27
N PRO A 533 -5.62 4.80 26.50
CA PRO A 533 -5.69 3.42 26.97
C PRO A 533 -5.19 2.45 25.90
N ALA A 534 -4.49 1.40 26.35
CA ALA A 534 -4.01 0.35 25.48
C ALA A 534 -5.17 -0.52 24.94
N PRO A 535 -5.18 -0.87 23.64
CA PRO A 535 -6.21 -1.74 23.08
C PRO A 535 -6.13 -3.15 23.70
N SER A 536 -7.30 -3.71 24.06
CA SER A 536 -7.43 -5.03 24.71
C SER A 536 -6.84 -6.18 23.88
N ASN A 537 -6.50 -7.32 24.49
CA ASN A 537 -5.86 -8.46 23.78
C ASN A 537 -6.66 -8.99 22.57
N LEU A 538 -8.00 -9.06 22.65
CA LEU A 538 -8.86 -9.44 21.52
C LEU A 538 -8.93 -8.31 20.47
N GLY A 539 -8.91 -7.06 20.92
CA GLY A 539 -8.71 -5.88 20.10
C GLY A 539 -7.30 -5.78 19.51
N ALA A 540 -6.29 -6.46 20.05
CA ALA A 540 -4.89 -6.43 19.61
C ALA A 540 -4.54 -7.56 18.63
N TYR A 541 -5.21 -8.72 18.68
CA TYR A 541 -5.22 -9.67 17.56
C TYR A 541 -6.09 -9.15 16.42
N GLY A 542 -7.25 -8.58 16.77
CA GLY A 542 -8.09 -7.77 15.89
C GLY A 542 -7.27 -6.66 15.25
N ALA A 543 -6.54 -5.87 16.01
CA ALA A 543 -5.63 -4.81 15.57
C ALA A 543 -4.27 -5.30 15.10
N ARG A 544 -3.89 -6.59 15.18
CA ARG A 544 -2.73 -7.12 14.42
C ARG A 544 -3.14 -7.49 13.00
N PHE A 545 -4.39 -7.88 12.81
CA PHE A 545 -5.00 -8.10 11.50
C PHE A 545 -5.55 -6.79 10.90
N LEU A 546 -6.14 -5.95 11.76
CA LEU A 546 -6.65 -4.63 11.46
C LEU A 546 -5.53 -3.61 11.39
N SER A 547 -4.42 -3.62 12.14
CA SER A 547 -3.27 -2.70 11.89
C SER A 547 -2.65 -2.89 10.52
N ARG A 548 -2.65 -4.15 10.11
CA ARG A 548 -2.31 -4.59 8.78
C ARG A 548 -3.29 -4.03 7.73
N LEU A 549 -4.57 -3.82 8.09
CA LEU A 549 -5.57 -3.03 7.34
C LEU A 549 -5.60 -1.51 7.66
N GLU A 550 -5.05 -1.04 8.79
CA GLU A 550 -5.09 0.35 9.31
C GLU A 550 -4.14 1.25 8.52
N LEU A 551 -3.26 0.64 7.71
CA LEU A 551 -2.68 1.28 6.52
C LEU A 551 -3.73 1.91 5.58
N TYR A 552 -5.03 1.69 5.81
CA TYR A 552 -6.16 2.22 5.03
C TYR A 552 -7.26 2.94 5.83
N GLY A 553 -7.01 3.39 7.07
CA GLY A 553 -7.78 4.49 7.69
C GLY A 553 -9.24 4.21 8.11
N VAL A 554 -9.50 3.11 8.83
CA VAL A 554 -10.86 2.67 9.17
C VAL A 554 -11.38 3.18 10.53
N VAL A 555 -10.59 3.84 11.39
CA VAL A 555 -11.05 4.36 12.70
C VAL A 555 -10.53 5.78 12.95
N ASP A 556 -11.33 6.58 13.65
CA ASP A 556 -11.13 8.00 13.98
C ASP A 556 -9.69 8.29 14.46
N ARG A 557 -9.02 9.25 13.82
CA ARG A 557 -7.58 9.47 13.91
C ARG A 557 -7.26 10.58 14.90
N GLN A 558 -7.11 10.24 16.17
CA GLN A 558 -6.58 11.18 17.15
C GLN A 558 -5.04 11.21 17.08
N GLU A 559 -4.48 12.42 17.07
CA GLU A 559 -3.04 12.66 17.09
C GLU A 559 -2.49 12.31 18.48
N LEU A 560 -1.48 11.44 18.51
CA LEU A 560 -0.91 10.97 19.76
C LEU A 560 0.62 10.95 19.72
N VAL A 561 1.19 10.96 20.92
CA VAL A 561 2.61 10.80 21.20
C VAL A 561 2.81 9.41 21.76
N MET A 562 3.66 8.61 21.12
CA MET A 562 4.01 7.28 21.61
C MET A 562 5.15 7.40 22.61
N VAL A 563 5.02 6.73 23.75
CA VAL A 563 6.02 6.72 24.81
C VAL A 563 6.44 5.27 25.04
N GLN A 564 7.73 5.00 25.02
CA GLN A 564 8.27 3.66 25.22
C GLN A 564 9.46 3.67 26.18
N LEU A 565 9.64 2.55 26.87
CA LEU A 565 10.77 2.24 27.71
C LEU A 565 11.32 0.88 27.30
N TRP A 566 12.62 0.83 27.01
CA TRP A 566 13.33 -0.34 26.54
C TRP A 566 14.51 -0.66 27.44
N PHE A 567 14.54 -1.88 27.96
CA PHE A 567 15.59 -2.38 28.84
C PHE A 567 16.11 -3.74 28.36
N VAL A 568 17.43 -3.90 28.31
CA VAL A 568 18.08 -5.16 27.91
C VAL A 568 18.85 -5.71 29.10
N SER A 569 18.66 -7.00 29.39
CA SER A 569 19.38 -7.69 30.45
C SER A 569 19.97 -9.01 29.95
N PRO A 570 21.21 -9.37 30.36
CA PRO A 570 21.81 -10.66 30.03
C PRO A 570 21.12 -11.84 30.71
N ARG A 571 20.27 -11.60 31.72
CA ARG A 571 19.53 -12.63 32.45
C ARG A 571 18.05 -12.24 32.53
N LYS A 572 17.20 -13.22 32.83
CA LYS A 572 15.79 -12.96 33.08
C LYS A 572 15.68 -12.10 34.35
N LEU A 573 14.98 -10.96 34.25
CA LEU A 573 14.69 -10.10 35.39
C LEU A 573 13.82 -10.83 36.41
N GLU A 574 14.11 -10.57 37.68
CA GLU A 574 13.27 -10.95 38.80
C GLU A 574 11.96 -10.12 38.76
N PRO A 575 10.82 -10.70 39.19
CA PRO A 575 9.54 -10.00 39.16
C PRO A 575 9.56 -8.64 39.87
N GLU A 576 10.25 -8.54 41.02
CA GLU A 576 10.35 -7.30 41.80
C GLU A 576 11.04 -6.16 41.02
N LEU A 577 12.09 -6.48 40.25
CA LEU A 577 12.78 -5.50 39.41
C LEU A 577 11.92 -5.08 38.22
N LEU A 578 11.17 -6.03 37.64
CA LEU A 578 10.25 -5.75 36.55
C LEU A 578 9.13 -4.79 36.99
N ASP A 579 8.62 -4.94 38.21
CA ASP A 579 7.56 -4.07 38.74
C ASP A 579 8.09 -2.66 39.06
N LYS A 580 9.33 -2.53 39.57
CA LYS A 580 10.00 -1.22 39.69
C LYS A 580 10.14 -0.51 38.33
N LEU A 581 10.42 -1.27 37.28
CA LEU A 581 10.60 -0.76 35.92
C LEU A 581 9.25 -0.29 35.32
N LYS A 582 8.15 -0.99 35.62
CA LYS A 582 6.78 -0.56 35.29
C LYS A 582 6.39 0.73 36.02
N ILE A 583 6.65 0.82 37.33
CA ILE A 583 6.39 2.04 38.12
C ILE A 583 7.16 3.24 37.56
N GLY A 584 8.43 3.01 37.19
CA GLY A 584 9.25 4.01 36.51
C GLY A 584 8.59 4.50 35.21
N PHE A 585 8.14 3.57 34.36
CA PHE A 585 7.43 3.92 33.13
C PHE A 585 6.14 4.71 33.38
N GLU A 586 5.30 4.29 34.32
CA GLU A 586 4.03 4.98 34.64
C GLU A 586 4.29 6.43 35.09
N LYS A 587 5.24 6.65 36.00
CA LYS A 587 5.62 7.99 36.47
C LYS A 587 6.20 8.86 35.36
N SER A 588 7.10 8.32 34.54
CA SER A 588 7.66 9.04 33.40
C SER A 588 6.59 9.39 32.36
N ARG A 589 5.64 8.48 32.07
CA ARG A 589 4.51 8.74 31.18
C ARG A 589 3.59 9.82 31.74
N GLN A 590 3.34 9.83 33.04
CA GLN A 590 2.54 10.87 33.70
C GLN A 590 3.20 12.25 33.59
N HIS A 591 4.52 12.35 33.81
CA HIS A 591 5.25 13.61 33.60
C HIS A 591 5.11 14.14 32.17
N VAL A 592 5.14 13.26 31.16
CA VAL A 592 4.90 13.64 29.76
C VAL A 592 3.47 14.14 29.56
N ALA A 593 2.48 13.45 30.11
CA ALA A 593 1.07 13.84 30.04
C ALA A 593 0.81 15.22 30.68
N ASP A 594 1.33 15.45 31.88
CA ASP A 594 1.18 16.72 32.62
C ASP A 594 1.87 17.89 31.90
N ALA A 595 3.06 17.65 31.33
CA ALA A 595 3.78 18.64 30.54
C ALA A 595 3.04 19.01 29.25
N MET A 596 2.34 18.05 28.63
CA MET A 596 1.50 18.30 27.46
C MET A 596 0.21 19.04 27.84
N ALA A 597 -0.46 18.65 28.93
CA ALA A 597 -1.69 19.28 29.42
C ALA A 597 -1.46 20.74 29.88
N SER A 598 -0.35 21.02 30.56
CA SER A 598 0.02 22.39 30.98
C SER A 598 0.28 23.31 29.78
N LYS A 599 0.85 22.81 28.68
CA LYS A 599 1.03 23.57 27.44
C LYS A 599 -0.29 23.80 26.70
N ALA A 600 -1.17 22.79 26.66
CA ALA A 600 -2.49 22.89 26.05
C ALA A 600 -3.36 23.94 26.77
N SER A 601 -3.33 23.96 28.11
CA SER A 601 -4.03 24.96 28.92
C SER A 601 -3.41 26.36 28.78
N GLY A 602 -2.08 26.49 28.82
CA GLY A 602 -1.39 27.77 28.61
C GLY A 602 -1.65 28.42 27.25
N SER A 603 -1.77 27.61 26.18
CA SER A 603 -2.17 28.09 24.85
C SER A 603 -3.61 28.62 24.81
N SER A 604 -4.52 28.02 25.59
CA SER A 604 -5.91 28.47 25.70
C SER A 604 -6.01 29.80 26.46
N THR A 605 -5.24 29.97 27.54
CA THR A 605 -5.18 31.21 28.33
C THR A 605 -4.56 32.35 27.53
N ALA A 606 -3.48 32.09 26.78
CA ALA A 606 -2.85 33.09 25.90
C ALA A 606 -3.78 33.52 24.74
N MET A 607 -4.60 32.61 24.22
CA MET A 607 -5.60 32.92 23.19
C MET A 607 -6.79 33.71 23.76
N LEU A 608 -7.18 33.44 25.01
CA LEU A 608 -8.19 34.21 25.76
C LEU A 608 -7.68 35.61 26.16
N GLU A 609 -6.41 35.75 26.52
CA GLU A 609 -5.78 37.05 26.81
C GLU A 609 -5.56 37.88 25.54
N ALA A 610 -5.18 37.25 24.42
CA ALA A 610 -5.14 37.90 23.12
C ALA A 610 -6.54 38.38 22.66
N SER A 611 -7.59 37.57 22.89
CA SER A 611 -8.98 37.99 22.64
C SER A 611 -9.41 39.15 23.53
N ARG A 612 -9.00 39.19 24.82
CA ARG A 612 -9.29 40.29 25.74
C ARG A 612 -8.52 41.58 25.42
N GLN A 613 -7.30 41.49 24.90
CA GLN A 613 -6.56 42.67 24.41
C GLN A 613 -7.21 43.26 23.16
N THR A 614 -7.78 42.42 22.28
CA THR A 614 -8.49 42.88 21.08
C THR A 614 -9.84 43.55 21.42
N ASP A 615 -10.55 43.05 22.43
CA ASP A 615 -11.82 43.66 22.90
C ASP A 615 -11.60 44.97 23.68
N SER A 616 -10.46 45.14 24.36
CA SER A 616 -10.13 46.37 25.09
C SER A 616 -9.65 47.51 24.19
N GLU A 617 -9.06 47.21 23.02
CA GLU A 617 -8.79 48.23 21.99
C GLU A 617 -10.06 48.67 21.25
N GLN A 618 -11.08 47.81 21.10
CA GLN A 618 -12.36 48.18 20.48
C GLN A 618 -13.26 49.01 21.40
N LEU A 619 -13.17 48.85 22.72
CA LEU A 619 -13.98 49.61 23.69
C LEU A 619 -13.49 51.05 23.94
N VAL A 620 -12.28 51.41 23.51
CA VAL A 620 -11.75 52.80 23.61
C VAL A 620 -12.15 53.65 22.39
N LEU A 621 -12.67 53.05 21.31
CA LEU A 621 -13.06 53.76 20.09
C LEU A 621 -14.56 54.10 19.99
N SER A 622 -15.35 53.87 21.04
CA SER A 622 -16.79 54.18 21.06
C SER A 622 -17.19 55.14 22.19
N GLU A 623 -16.61 56.35 22.23
CA GLU A 623 -17.27 57.50 22.87
C GLU A 623 -18.01 58.34 21.81
N PRO A 624 -19.31 58.64 21.97
CA PRO A 624 -20.05 59.44 21.01
C PRO A 624 -19.77 60.94 21.21
N MET A 625 -19.16 61.60 20.21
CA MET A 625 -19.11 63.06 20.14
C MET A 625 -20.53 63.62 20.02
N ALA A 626 -20.97 64.31 21.06
CA ALA A 626 -22.18 65.09 21.11
C ALA A 626 -22.21 66.19 20.03
N ALA A 627 -23.31 66.29 19.30
CA ALA A 627 -23.64 67.39 18.43
C ALA A 627 -23.98 68.66 19.25
N LYS A 628 -23.58 69.82 18.72
CA LYS A 628 -23.94 71.16 19.19
C LYS A 628 -24.88 71.81 18.17
N PRO A 629 -25.69 72.82 18.55
CA PRO A 629 -26.12 73.21 19.90
C PRO A 629 -27.58 72.83 20.21
#